data_AF-A0A5S3SIW0-F1
#
_entry.id   AF-A0A5S3SIW0-F1
#
_cell.length_a   1.000
_cell.length_b   1.000
_cell.length_c   1.000
_cell.angle_alpha   90.00
_cell.angle_beta   90.00
_cell.angle_gamma   90.00
#
_symmetry.space_group_name_H-M   'P 1'
#
loop_
_entity.id
_entity.type
_entity.pdbx_description
1 polymer ?
#
loop_
_entity_poly.entity_id
_entity_poly.type
_entity_poly.pdbx_seq_one_letter_code
_entity_poly.pdbx_strand_id
1 'polypeptide(L)' 'MGNGFVNWYNDEHLHSGIKFVTPNQRHLGLDKAILAKRHQVNEMAKLQNPSRWSGKSRDWTMINEVNLNPEKKEEVRAA' A
#
# COMPACT_ATOMS: atom_id res chain seq x y z
N MET A 1 19.14 -2.80 24.23
CA MET A 1 18.35 -1.83 23.46
C MET A 1 18.38 -2.28 22.00
N GLY A 2 17.30 -2.84 21.46
CA GLY A 2 17.34 -3.50 20.15
C GLY A 2 16.02 -3.65 19.41
N ASN A 3 14.92 -3.05 19.88
CA ASN A 3 13.59 -3.28 19.29
C ASN A 3 12.95 -2.02 18.67
N GLY A 4 13.60 -0.84 18.78
CA GLY A 4 13.01 0.41 18.29
C GLY A 4 12.72 0.39 16.79
N PHE A 5 13.67 -0.09 15.99
CA PHE A 5 13.47 -0.23 14.55
C PHE A 5 12.39 -1.26 14.20
N VAL A 6 12.39 -2.43 14.87
CA VAL A 6 11.43 -3.51 14.58
C VAL A 6 10.01 -3.08 14.90
N ASN A 7 9.80 -2.45 16.06
CA ASN A 7 8.48 -1.93 16.44
C ASN A 7 8.03 -0.85 15.46
N TRP A 8 8.89 0.12 15.17
CA TRP A 8 8.57 1.17 14.20
C TRP A 8 8.22 0.58 12.81
N TYR A 9 9.01 -0.36 12.31
CA TYR A 9 8.81 -0.98 10.99
C TYR A 9 7.47 -1.73 10.91
N ASN A 10 7.11 -2.47 11.96
CA ASN A 10 5.95 -3.35 11.97
C ASN A 10 4.64 -2.65 12.39
N ASP A 11 4.71 -1.62 13.24
CA ASP A 11 3.53 -1.02 13.88
C ASP A 11 3.29 0.45 13.53
N GLU A 12 4.30 1.18 13.06
CA GLU A 12 4.19 2.63 12.83
C GLU A 12 4.40 3.02 11.36
N HIS A 13 5.40 2.43 10.70
CA HIS A 13 5.77 2.78 9.34
C HIS A 13 4.76 2.24 8.33
N LEU A 14 4.18 3.15 7.54
CA LEU A 14 3.25 2.81 6.47
C LEU A 14 4.02 2.51 5.17
N HIS A 15 4.03 1.24 4.76
CA HIS A 15 4.81 0.79 3.62
C HIS A 15 4.07 1.02 2.31
N SER A 16 4.69 1.73 1.37
CA SER A 16 4.11 2.03 0.07
C SER A 16 3.81 0.75 -0.74
N GLY A 17 4.63 -0.29 -0.61
CA GLY A 17 4.47 -1.58 -1.28
C GLY A 17 3.20 -2.36 -0.90
N ILE A 18 2.60 -2.05 0.26
CA ILE A 18 1.32 -2.61 0.72
C ILE A 18 0.24 -1.53 0.82
N LYS A 19 0.34 -0.46 0.02
CA LYS A 19 -0.60 0.67 -0.04
C LYS A 19 -0.74 1.41 1.30
N PHE A 20 0.40 1.73 1.91
CA PHE A 20 0.49 2.54 3.13
C PHE A 20 -0.31 1.95 4.30
N VAL A 21 -0.16 0.66 4.53
CA VAL A 21 -0.56 -0.01 5.78
C VAL A 21 0.70 -0.52 6.46
N THR A 22 0.62 -0.83 7.75
CA THR A 22 1.75 -1.44 8.47
C THR A 22 1.79 -2.95 8.21
N PRO A 23 2.96 -3.60 8.38
CA PRO A 23 3.08 -5.05 8.27
C PRO A 23 2.15 -5.76 9.26
N ASN A 24 2.02 -5.26 10.49
CA ASN A 24 1.10 -5.86 11.47
C ASN A 24 -0.38 -5.67 11.08
N GLN A 25 -0.78 -4.52 10.54
CA GLN A 25 -2.14 -4.33 10.02
C GLN A 25 -2.45 -5.31 8.89
N ARG A 26 -1.50 -5.56 7.99
CA ARG A 26 -1.63 -6.55 6.93
C ARG A 26 -1.70 -7.96 7.49
N HIS A 27 -0.82 -8.31 8.44
CA HIS A 27 -0.76 -9.62 9.06
C HIS A 27 -2.08 -9.97 9.77
N LEU A 28 -2.69 -8.98 10.43
CA LEU A 28 -4.00 -9.11 11.07
C LEU A 28 -5.19 -9.01 10.10
N GLY A 29 -4.95 -8.82 8.79
CA GLY A 29 -6.00 -8.69 7.77
C GLY A 29 -6.84 -7.41 7.86
N LEU A 30 -6.39 -6.41 8.63
CA LEU A 30 -7.07 -5.13 8.81
C LEU A 30 -6.97 -4.22 7.58
N ASP A 31 -5.99 -4.49 6.73
CA ASP A 31 -5.71 -3.75 5.50
C ASP A 31 -6.94 -3.67 4.59
N LYS A 32 -7.75 -4.75 4.48
CA LYS A 32 -8.98 -4.75 3.67
C LYS A 32 -9.93 -3.62 4.05
N ALA A 33 -10.21 -3.49 5.35
CA ALA A 33 -11.12 -2.46 5.86
C ALA A 33 -10.53 -1.06 5.73
N ILE A 34 -9.23 -0.91 6.04
CA ILE A 34 -8.51 0.38 5.92
C ILE A 34 -8.53 0.87 4.47
N LEU A 35 -8.21 -0.01 3.53
CA LEU A 35 -8.13 0.31 2.10
C LEU A 35 -9.52 0.62 1.52
N ALA A 36 -10.55 -0.14 1.89
CA ALA A 36 -11.93 0.15 1.50
C ALA A 36 -12.38 1.54 1.99
N LYS A 37 -12.05 1.90 3.24
CA LYS A 37 -12.39 3.22 3.77
C LYS A 37 -11.66 4.35 3.05
N ARG A 38 -10.37 4.17 2.73
CA ARG A 38 -9.58 5.15 1.96
C ARG A 38 -10.16 5.36 0.57
N HIS A 39 -10.58 4.29 -0.09
CA HIS A 39 -11.26 4.36 -1.38
C HIS A 39 -12.50 5.26 -1.30
N GLN A 40 -13.38 4.99 -0.33
CA GLN A 40 -14.59 5.80 -0.13
C GLN A 40 -14.29 7.29 0.09
N VAL A 41 -13.31 7.60 0.96
CA VAL A 41 -12.93 8.99 1.24
C VAL A 41 -12.39 9.68 -0.01
N ASN A 42 -11.58 8.98 -0.82
CA ASN A 42 -11.01 9.54 -2.05
C ASN A 42 -12.09 9.79 -3.11
N GLU A 43 -13.02 8.86 -3.28
CA GLU A 43 -14.15 9.02 -4.21
C GLU A 43 -15.07 10.17 -3.78
N MET A 44 -15.39 10.27 -2.48
CA MET A 44 -16.17 11.40 -1.95
C MET A 44 -15.44 12.73 -2.18
N ALA A 45 -14.15 12.81 -1.88
CA ALA A 45 -13.37 14.04 -2.09
C ALA A 45 -13.36 14.44 -3.57
N LYS A 46 -13.23 13.46 -4.47
CA LYS A 46 -13.28 13.68 -5.91
C LYS A 46 -14.65 14.19 -6.37
N LEU A 47 -15.74 13.61 -5.86
CA LEU A 47 -17.10 14.07 -6.16
C LEU A 47 -17.34 15.51 -5.70
N GLN A 48 -16.77 15.90 -4.55
CA GLN A 48 -16.93 17.26 -4.00
C GLN A 48 -16.15 18.33 -4.77
N ASN A 49 -15.00 17.99 -5.37
CA ASN A 49 -14.23 18.97 -6.15
C ASN A 49 -13.58 18.34 -7.41
N PRO A 50 -14.36 17.99 -8.44
CA PRO A 50 -13.86 17.23 -9.59
C PRO A 50 -12.72 17.90 -10.35
N SER A 51 -12.66 19.25 -10.39
CA SER A 51 -11.63 20.00 -11.12
C SER A 51 -10.22 19.81 -10.56
N ARG A 52 -10.08 19.39 -9.29
CA ARG A 52 -8.79 19.07 -8.68
C ARG A 52 -8.20 17.74 -9.17
N TRP A 53 -9.00 16.88 -9.81
CA TRP A 53 -8.56 15.57 -10.29
C TRP A 53 -8.51 15.53 -11.82
N SER A 54 -7.31 15.31 -12.38
CA SER A 54 -7.12 15.09 -13.82
C SER A 54 -7.60 13.71 -14.30
N GLY A 55 -7.93 12.79 -13.39
CA GLY A 55 -8.26 11.42 -13.73
C GLY A 55 -8.83 10.60 -12.56
N LYS A 56 -8.58 9.29 -12.56
CA LYS A 56 -9.01 8.39 -11.47
C LYS A 56 -8.32 8.76 -10.16
N SER A 57 -9.00 8.49 -9.03
CA SER A 57 -8.38 8.59 -7.71
C SER A 57 -7.34 7.47 -7.53
N ARG A 58 -6.56 7.53 -6.45
CA ARG A 58 -5.54 6.51 -6.17
C ARG A 58 -6.21 5.14 -6.01
N ASP A 59 -5.59 4.12 -6.62
CA ASP A 59 -6.06 2.75 -6.49
C ASP A 59 -5.81 2.19 -5.09
N TRP A 60 -6.90 1.96 -4.35
CA TRP A 60 -6.90 1.37 -3.01
C TRP A 60 -7.38 -0.09 -2.99
N THR A 61 -7.35 -0.82 -4.10
CA THR A 61 -7.62 -2.28 -4.09
C THR A 61 -6.63 -3.04 -3.20
N MET A 62 -7.04 -4.14 -2.57
CA MET A 62 -6.11 -4.97 -1.78
C MET A 62 -5.02 -5.57 -2.69
N ILE A 63 -3.78 -5.61 -2.19
CA ILE A 63 -2.70 -6.35 -2.85
C ILE A 63 -2.63 -7.74 -2.23
N ASN A 64 -2.85 -8.79 -3.04
CA ASN A 64 -2.85 -10.18 -2.58
C ASN A 64 -1.45 -10.69 -2.26
N GLU A 65 -0.45 -10.34 -3.07
CA GLU A 65 0.91 -10.85 -2.98
C GLU A 65 1.93 -9.71 -3.03
N VAL A 66 2.94 -9.78 -2.18
CA VAL A 66 4.06 -8.84 -2.15
C VAL A 66 5.36 -9.59 -1.97
N ASN A 67 6.39 -9.21 -2.74
CA ASN A 67 7.71 -9.82 -2.69
C ASN A 67 8.66 -8.89 -1.91
N LEU A 68 9.27 -9.39 -0.83
CA LEU A 68 10.22 -8.64 -0.01
C LEU A 68 11.57 -8.43 -0.70
N ASN A 69 11.98 -9.40 -1.51
CA ASN A 69 13.09 -9.29 -2.45
C ASN A 69 12.58 -9.82 -3.80
N PRO A 70 12.33 -8.97 -4.79
CA PRO A 70 12.00 -9.47 -6.12
C PRO A 70 13.17 -10.29 -6.65
N GLU A 71 12.88 -11.44 -7.27
CA GLU A 71 13.91 -12.21 -7.95
C GLU A 71 14.56 -11.34 -9.03
N LYS A 72 15.89 -11.37 -9.10
CA LYS A 72 16.61 -10.71 -10.18
C LYS A 72 16.15 -11.38 -11.47
N LYS A 73 15.42 -10.65 -12.32
CA LYS A 73 15.18 -11.11 -13.69
C LYS A 73 16.56 -11.29 -14.33
N GLU A 74 16.92 -12.50 -14.71
CA GLU A 74 18.05 -12.68 -15.62
C GLU A 74 17.72 -11.93 -16.90
N GLU A 75 18.58 -10.96 -17.25
CA GLU A 75 18.51 -10.33 -18.56
C GLU A 75 18.85 -11.39 -19.60
N VAL A 76 17.83 -11.90 -20.29
CA VAL A 76 18.02 -12.75 -21.46
C VAL A 76 18.75 -11.90 -22.50
N ARG A 77 20.06 -12.10 -22.66
CA ARG A 77 20.81 -11.54 -23.77
C ARG A 77 20.31 -12.19 -25.06
N ALA A 78 19.78 -11.38 -25.96
CA ALA A 78 19.53 -11.80 -27.34
C ALA A 78 20.88 -12.13 -28.00
N ALA A 79 20.93 -13.29 -28.67
CA ALA A 79 22.06 -13.77 -29.45
C ALA A 79 22.22 -13.00 -30.77
#